data_AF-A0A4V1IX54-F1
#
_entry.id   AF-A0A4V1IX54-F1
#
_cell.length_a   1.000
_cell.length_b   1.000
_cell.length_c   1.000
_cell.angle_alpha   90.00
_cell.angle_beta   90.00
_cell.angle_gamma   90.00
#
_symmetry.space_group_name_H-M   'P 1'
#
loop_
_entity.id
_entity.type
_entity.pdbx_description
1 polymer ?
#
loop_
_entity_poly.entity_id
_entity_poly.type
_entity_poly.pdbx_seq_one_letter_code
_entity_poly.pdbx_strand_id
1 'polypeptide(L)'
;MLGATREEIVSWLGNEWVQNATYFGGVPLHPLGEQNFYQFVTNAKDSVEFQKSIAVVFQHLVINVAGAALFSRNLVISARLVRRRPHAIATHCCLIQSVIGLACVFFSTSASVSTGPNCRQTAWMTTTSERISDLCVATVLLQKAYLVTNRNRWLFLLIPVIAASAPIILYISWSAPTIMAIESGCIFVYPKYFPWLRFGLHAPMNIALTGIFFNAVYRQWKQFGSRAWEQLAKEGIQIGLLMLLSNFLCAFFIAFEVLGVYSIMFNLADWCICSFLLVMHVSGSKRKTRMYQKTPPPIRAEIQSY
;
A
#
# COMPACT_ATOMS: atom_id res chain seq x y z
N MET A 1 2.24 -20.17 -16.48
CA MET A 1 3.68 -19.88 -16.40
C MET A 1 3.95 -19.39 -14.99
N LEU A 2 4.66 -20.19 -14.19
CA LEU A 2 5.27 -19.70 -12.96
C LEU A 2 6.36 -18.71 -13.38
N GLY A 3 6.36 -17.49 -12.84
CA GLY A 3 7.34 -16.48 -13.20
C GLY A 3 8.76 -16.91 -12.84
N ALA A 4 9.77 -16.34 -13.50
CA ALA A 4 11.17 -16.61 -13.21
C ALA A 4 11.44 -16.45 -11.70
N THR A 5 12.10 -17.46 -11.14
CA THR A 5 12.59 -17.43 -9.77
C THR A 5 13.69 -16.39 -9.64
N ARG A 6 13.90 -15.89 -8.43
CA ARG A 6 14.95 -14.91 -8.22
C ARG A 6 16.35 -15.45 -8.52
N GLU A 7 16.56 -16.74 -8.26
CA GLU A 7 17.83 -17.41 -8.50
C GLU A 7 18.15 -17.48 -9.99
N GLU A 8 17.14 -17.74 -10.83
CA GLU A 8 17.28 -17.66 -12.28
C GLU A 8 17.67 -16.25 -12.74
N ILE A 9 16.98 -15.20 -12.24
CA ILE A 9 17.30 -13.81 -12.60
C ILE A 9 18.73 -13.44 -12.17
N VAL A 10 19.13 -13.81 -10.95
CA VAL A 10 20.50 -13.56 -10.46
C VAL A 10 21.53 -14.33 -11.28
N SER A 11 21.22 -15.56 -11.69
CA SER A 11 22.10 -16.36 -12.54
C SER A 11 22.29 -15.74 -13.93
N TRP A 12 21.24 -15.15 -14.51
CA TRP A 12 21.30 -14.49 -15.82
C TRP A 12 22.09 -13.19 -15.79
N LEU A 13 22.04 -12.46 -14.66
CA LEU A 13 22.82 -11.24 -14.48
C LEU A 13 24.32 -11.56 -14.42
N GLY A 14 24.69 -12.71 -13.84
CA GLY A 14 26.09 -13.05 -13.57
C GLY A 14 26.70 -12.15 -12.50
N ASN A 15 27.99 -12.36 -12.22
CA ASN A 15 28.74 -11.55 -11.24
C ASN A 15 29.64 -10.49 -11.90
N GLU A 16 29.87 -10.59 -13.21
CA GLU A 16 30.83 -9.75 -13.93
C GLU A 16 30.38 -8.29 -14.02
N TRP A 17 29.07 -8.05 -14.13
CA TRP A 17 28.53 -6.68 -14.23
C TRP A 17 28.84 -5.85 -12.98
N VAL A 18 28.93 -6.48 -11.80
CA VAL A 18 29.17 -5.79 -10.52
C VAL A 18 30.56 -5.13 -10.51
N GLN A 19 31.55 -5.78 -11.14
CA GLN A 19 32.93 -5.26 -11.17
C GLN A 19 33.06 -3.99 -12.01
N ASN A 20 32.22 -3.85 -13.05
CA ASN A 20 32.24 -2.72 -13.97
C ASN A 20 31.04 -1.76 -13.78
N ALA A 21 30.26 -1.94 -12.71
CA ALA A 21 29.07 -1.14 -12.45
C ALA A 21 29.44 0.30 -12.09
N THR A 22 28.59 1.25 -12.46
CA THR A 22 28.61 2.57 -11.85
C THR A 22 28.02 2.46 -10.44
N TYR A 23 28.53 3.25 -9.49
CA TYR A 23 28.09 3.18 -8.10
C TYR A 23 27.39 4.47 -7.69
N PHE A 24 26.27 4.36 -6.99
CA PHE A 24 25.60 5.48 -6.35
C PHE A 24 25.52 5.21 -4.84
N GLY A 25 26.29 5.96 -4.04
CA GLY A 25 26.34 5.75 -2.59
C GLY A 25 26.76 4.34 -2.18
N GLY A 26 27.67 3.70 -2.95
CA GLY A 26 28.11 2.32 -2.71
C GLY A 26 27.20 1.22 -3.27
N VAL A 27 26.08 1.60 -3.92
CA VAL A 27 25.17 0.65 -4.56
C VAL A 27 25.53 0.48 -6.04
N PRO A 28 25.77 -0.74 -6.53
CA PRO A 28 26.07 -0.99 -7.94
C PRO A 28 24.81 -0.81 -8.80
N LEU A 29 24.94 -0.05 -9.88
CA LEU A 29 23.87 0.30 -10.79
C LEU A 29 23.91 -0.61 -12.02
N HIS A 30 22.84 -1.35 -12.25
CA HIS A 30 22.74 -2.21 -13.43
C HIS A 30 22.32 -1.40 -14.66
N PRO A 31 22.99 -1.53 -15.83
CA PRO A 31 22.70 -0.72 -17.02
C PRO A 31 21.26 -0.89 -17.53
N LEU A 32 20.66 -2.08 -17.38
CA LEU A 32 19.25 -2.31 -17.74
C LEU A 32 18.26 -1.55 -16.84
N GLY A 33 18.66 -1.12 -15.65
CA GLY A 33 17.85 -0.27 -14.77
C GLY A 33 17.79 1.19 -15.22
N GLU A 34 18.75 1.59 -16.07
CA GLU A 34 18.86 2.96 -16.59
C GLU A 34 18.02 3.17 -17.86
N GLN A 35 17.44 2.11 -18.40
CA GLN A 35 16.55 2.20 -19.54
C GLN A 35 15.13 2.58 -19.11
N ASN A 36 14.47 3.42 -19.92
CA ASN A 36 13.02 3.64 -19.83
C ASN A 36 12.26 2.69 -20.77
N PHE A 37 10.92 2.66 -20.70
CA PHE A 37 10.12 1.72 -21.51
C PHE A 37 10.26 1.98 -23.01
N TYR A 38 10.46 3.24 -23.42
CA TYR A 38 10.67 3.58 -24.82
C TYR A 38 11.97 2.95 -25.34
N GLN A 39 13.09 3.19 -24.65
CA GLN A 39 14.40 2.62 -24.99
C GLN A 39 14.39 1.10 -24.99
N PHE A 40 13.68 0.51 -24.03
CA PHE A 40 13.52 -0.93 -23.93
C PHE A 40 12.86 -1.56 -25.17
N VAL A 41 11.81 -0.91 -25.71
CA VAL A 41 11.16 -1.35 -26.95
C VAL A 41 12.04 -1.10 -28.17
N THR A 42 12.72 0.06 -28.25
CA THR A 42 13.57 0.39 -29.41
C THR A 42 14.86 -0.43 -29.48
N ASN A 43 15.33 -0.96 -28.36
CA ASN A 43 16.54 -1.78 -28.28
C ASN A 43 16.31 -3.28 -28.53
N ALA A 44 15.07 -3.69 -28.84
CA ALA A 44 14.74 -5.07 -29.16
C ALA A 44 15.53 -5.56 -30.38
N LYS A 45 16.14 -6.75 -30.29
CA LYS A 45 17.03 -7.27 -31.34
C LYS A 45 16.27 -7.89 -32.51
N ASP A 46 15.12 -8.49 -32.22
CA ASP A 46 14.29 -9.16 -33.20
C ASP A 46 12.79 -8.79 -33.06
N SER A 47 11.99 -9.22 -34.02
CA SER A 47 10.55 -8.93 -34.05
C SER A 47 9.78 -9.59 -32.90
N VAL A 48 10.27 -10.72 -32.37
CA VAL A 48 9.63 -11.46 -31.27
C VAL A 48 9.84 -10.74 -29.95
N GLU A 49 11.06 -10.30 -29.67
CA GLU A 49 11.43 -9.48 -28.52
C GLU A 49 10.68 -8.15 -28.57
N PHE A 50 10.59 -7.51 -29.73
CA PHE A 50 9.82 -6.28 -29.90
C PHE A 50 8.34 -6.46 -29.53
N GLN A 51 7.70 -7.53 -30.00
CA GLN A 51 6.30 -7.85 -29.66
C GLN A 51 6.11 -8.08 -28.16
N LYS A 52 7.02 -8.84 -27.52
CA LYS A 52 6.97 -9.09 -26.07
C LYS A 52 7.17 -7.79 -25.27
N SER A 53 8.14 -6.97 -25.67
CA SER A 53 8.40 -5.68 -25.02
C SER A 53 7.21 -4.74 -25.13
N ILE A 54 6.55 -4.67 -26.29
CA ILE A 54 5.30 -3.91 -26.44
C ILE A 54 4.19 -4.44 -25.54
N ALA A 55 4.03 -5.77 -25.45
CA ALA A 55 2.99 -6.36 -24.62
C ALA A 55 3.17 -5.98 -23.13
N VAL A 56 4.40 -5.98 -22.64
CA VAL A 56 4.74 -5.54 -21.28
C VAL A 56 4.44 -4.05 -21.08
N VAL A 57 4.82 -3.19 -22.03
CA VAL A 57 4.52 -1.74 -21.96
C VAL A 57 3.01 -1.52 -21.92
N PHE A 58 2.26 -2.23 -22.77
CA PHE A 58 0.80 -2.14 -22.79
C PHE A 58 0.18 -2.60 -21.47
N GLN A 59 0.64 -3.72 -20.91
CA GLN A 59 0.19 -4.20 -19.60
C GLN A 59 0.46 -3.16 -18.49
N HIS A 60 1.65 -2.54 -18.49
CA HIS A 60 2.00 -1.49 -17.54
C HIS A 60 1.10 -0.25 -17.71
N LEU A 61 0.82 0.17 -18.95
CA LEU A 61 -0.09 1.27 -19.24
C LEU A 61 -1.52 0.98 -18.77
N VAL A 62 -2.03 -0.23 -18.96
CA VAL A 62 -3.35 -0.64 -18.46
C VAL A 62 -3.42 -0.55 -16.94
N ILE A 63 -2.38 -1.04 -16.23
CA ILE A 63 -2.28 -0.93 -14.76
C ILE A 63 -2.26 0.54 -14.33
N ASN A 64 -1.48 1.38 -15.00
CA ASN A 64 -1.40 2.81 -14.70
C ASN A 64 -2.73 3.53 -14.96
N VAL A 65 -3.42 3.27 -16.06
CA VAL A 65 -4.74 3.88 -16.34
C VAL A 65 -5.75 3.49 -15.27
N ALA A 66 -5.79 2.21 -14.87
CA ALA A 66 -6.66 1.75 -13.79
C ALA A 66 -6.31 2.44 -12.45
N GLY A 67 -5.01 2.54 -12.12
CA GLY A 67 -4.51 3.26 -10.96
C GLY A 67 -4.89 4.74 -10.98
N ALA A 68 -4.73 5.42 -12.11
CA ALA A 68 -5.07 6.83 -12.29
C ALA A 68 -6.57 7.07 -12.04
N ALA A 69 -7.43 6.22 -12.59
CA ALA A 69 -8.87 6.31 -12.39
C ALA A 69 -9.25 6.11 -10.90
N LEU A 70 -8.64 5.12 -10.24
CA LEU A 70 -8.85 4.84 -8.81
C LEU A 70 -8.39 6.02 -7.94
N PHE A 71 -7.16 6.48 -8.11
CA PHE A 71 -6.60 7.57 -7.30
C PHE A 71 -7.26 8.92 -7.58
N SER A 72 -7.69 9.19 -8.82
CA SER A 72 -8.48 10.38 -9.15
C SER A 72 -9.83 10.38 -8.43
N ARG A 73 -10.53 9.24 -8.43
CA ARG A 73 -11.78 9.09 -7.67
C ARG A 73 -11.55 9.27 -6.17
N ASN A 74 -10.52 8.63 -5.62
CA ASN A 74 -10.16 8.75 -4.21
C ASN A 74 -9.77 10.19 -3.84
N LEU A 75 -9.09 10.91 -4.72
CA LEU A 75 -8.70 12.32 -4.55
C LEU A 75 -9.93 13.21 -4.43
N VAL A 76 -10.90 13.09 -5.35
CA VAL A 76 -12.14 13.87 -5.32
C VAL A 76 -12.92 13.61 -4.02
N ILE A 77 -13.05 12.35 -3.61
CA ILE A 77 -13.76 12.01 -2.37
C ILE A 77 -12.99 12.56 -1.16
N SER A 78 -11.69 12.34 -1.08
CA SER A 78 -10.84 12.76 0.04
C SER A 78 -10.78 14.28 0.19
N ALA A 79 -10.69 15.03 -0.91
CA ALA A 79 -10.75 16.49 -0.90
C ALA A 79 -12.08 17.00 -0.32
N ARG A 80 -13.21 16.39 -0.72
CA ARG A 80 -14.53 16.68 -0.11
C ARG A 80 -14.57 16.27 1.37
N LEU A 81 -13.85 15.22 1.76
CA LEU A 81 -13.79 14.78 3.15
C LEU A 81 -13.04 15.78 4.03
N VAL A 82 -11.86 16.25 3.59
CA VAL A 82 -11.01 17.25 4.26
C VAL A 82 -11.72 18.59 4.35
N ARG A 83 -12.31 19.09 3.25
CA ARG A 83 -13.07 20.37 3.26
C ARG A 83 -14.20 20.39 4.30
N ARG A 84 -14.81 19.24 4.57
CA ARG A 84 -15.88 19.12 5.58
C ARG A 84 -15.37 18.87 7.00
N ARG A 85 -14.14 18.36 7.17
CA ARG A 85 -13.55 17.98 8.48
C ARG A 85 -12.03 18.19 8.43
N PRO A 86 -11.55 19.45 8.47
CA PRO A 86 -10.13 19.76 8.31
C PRO A 86 -9.26 19.33 9.50
N HIS A 87 -9.85 19.03 10.66
CA HIS A 87 -9.09 18.60 11.85
C HIS A 87 -9.01 17.07 12.02
N ALA A 88 -9.61 16.28 11.13
CA ALA A 88 -9.58 14.83 11.23
C ALA A 88 -8.33 14.26 10.54
N ILE A 89 -7.37 13.72 11.29
CA ILE A 89 -6.12 13.15 10.74
C ILE A 89 -6.39 12.15 9.61
N ALA A 90 -7.39 11.28 9.77
CA ALA A 90 -7.74 10.29 8.75
C ALA A 90 -8.16 10.89 7.39
N THR A 91 -8.77 12.08 7.36
CA THR A 91 -9.13 12.71 6.07
C THR A 91 -7.89 13.23 5.35
N HIS A 92 -6.89 13.73 6.08
CA HIS A 92 -5.60 14.12 5.53
C HIS A 92 -4.80 12.92 5.01
N CYS A 93 -4.75 11.82 5.76
CA CYS A 93 -4.11 10.58 5.30
C CYS A 93 -4.71 10.08 3.98
N CYS A 94 -6.04 10.07 3.85
CA CYS A 94 -6.71 9.73 2.59
C CYS A 94 -6.33 10.68 1.43
N LEU A 95 -6.24 11.97 1.71
CA LEU A 95 -5.87 12.98 0.72
C LEU A 95 -4.41 12.79 0.26
N ILE A 96 -3.48 12.67 1.20
CA ILE A 96 -2.05 12.46 0.94
C ILE A 96 -1.84 11.20 0.09
N GLN A 97 -2.46 10.07 0.48
CA GLN A 97 -2.40 8.83 -0.30
C GLN A 97 -2.91 9.01 -1.72
N SER A 98 -4.03 9.73 -1.90
CA SER A 98 -4.63 9.92 -3.22
C SER A 98 -3.77 10.81 -4.12
N VAL A 99 -3.18 11.88 -3.56
CA VAL A 99 -2.27 12.78 -4.29
C VAL A 99 -1.00 12.05 -4.70
N ILE A 100 -0.37 11.34 -3.77
CA ILE A 100 0.88 10.61 -4.01
C ILE A 100 0.65 9.46 -4.99
N GLY A 101 -0.42 8.69 -4.84
CA GLY A 101 -0.78 7.63 -5.79
C GLY A 101 -1.00 8.16 -7.20
N LEU A 102 -1.72 9.28 -7.33
CA LEU A 102 -1.92 9.91 -8.63
C LEU A 102 -0.61 10.43 -9.24
N ALA A 103 0.23 11.09 -8.44
CA ALA A 103 1.55 11.56 -8.87
C ALA A 103 2.46 10.40 -9.32
N CYS A 104 2.47 9.31 -8.57
CA CYS A 104 3.23 8.10 -8.88
C CYS A 104 2.78 7.47 -10.21
N VAL A 105 1.48 7.40 -10.44
CA VAL A 105 0.93 6.84 -11.69
C VAL A 105 1.25 7.72 -12.90
N PHE A 106 1.14 9.05 -12.77
CA PHE A 106 1.56 9.96 -13.84
C PHE A 106 3.06 9.87 -14.12
N PHE A 107 3.88 9.80 -13.07
CA PHE A 107 5.32 9.60 -13.18
C PHE A 107 5.67 8.26 -13.85
N SER A 108 4.95 7.19 -13.52
CA SER A 108 5.16 5.87 -14.14
C SER A 108 4.69 5.84 -15.59
N THR A 109 3.60 6.53 -15.91
CA THR A 109 3.10 6.66 -17.29
C THR A 109 4.07 7.44 -18.16
N SER A 110 4.72 8.48 -17.63
CA SER A 110 5.72 9.24 -18.38
C SER A 110 6.96 8.40 -18.73
N ALA A 111 7.21 7.26 -18.08
CA ALA A 111 8.31 6.35 -18.44
C ALA A 111 8.16 5.76 -19.87
N SER A 112 6.98 5.88 -20.49
CA SER A 112 6.72 5.44 -21.87
C SER A 112 7.13 6.48 -22.94
N VAL A 113 7.49 7.71 -22.54
CA VAL A 113 8.00 8.72 -23.47
C VAL A 113 9.53 8.64 -23.55
N SER A 114 10.12 9.10 -24.66
CA SER A 114 11.57 8.98 -24.91
C SER A 114 12.44 9.66 -23.85
N THR A 115 11.97 10.76 -23.28
CA THR A 115 12.62 11.52 -22.20
C THR A 115 12.07 11.19 -20.80
N GLY A 116 11.33 10.08 -20.70
CA GLY A 116 10.70 9.64 -19.47
C GLY A 116 11.70 9.12 -18.43
N PRO A 117 11.26 8.97 -17.17
CA PRO A 117 12.09 8.39 -16.11
C PRO A 117 12.49 6.97 -16.47
N ASN A 118 13.70 6.59 -16.02
CA ASN A 118 14.16 5.22 -16.19
C ASN A 118 13.49 4.25 -15.21
N CYS A 119 13.71 2.95 -15.41
CA CYS A 119 13.16 1.91 -14.54
C CYS A 119 13.54 2.14 -13.07
N ARG A 120 14.79 2.48 -12.79
CA ARG A 120 15.24 2.75 -11.42
C ARG A 120 14.47 3.88 -10.73
N GLN A 121 14.37 5.02 -11.39
CA GLN A 121 13.62 6.18 -10.89
C GLN A 121 12.15 5.82 -10.67
N THR A 122 11.56 5.06 -11.59
CA THR A 122 10.18 4.57 -11.47
C THR A 122 10.01 3.66 -10.24
N ALA A 123 10.95 2.73 -10.02
CA ALA A 123 10.95 1.86 -8.84
C ALA A 123 11.13 2.65 -7.53
N TRP A 124 12.04 3.63 -7.50
CA TRP A 124 12.24 4.51 -6.34
C TRP A 124 10.98 5.32 -6.01
N MET A 125 10.36 5.93 -7.02
CA MET A 125 9.13 6.70 -6.85
C MET A 125 7.97 5.81 -6.36
N THR A 126 7.83 4.62 -6.93
CA THR A 126 6.79 3.66 -6.56
C THR A 126 6.95 3.18 -5.12
N THR A 127 8.15 2.73 -4.76
CA THR A 127 8.44 2.23 -3.40
C THR A 127 8.27 3.34 -2.36
N THR A 128 8.71 4.57 -2.65
CA THR A 128 8.49 5.73 -1.77
C THR A 128 7.01 6.01 -1.55
N SER A 129 6.24 6.06 -2.64
CA SER A 129 4.80 6.30 -2.61
C SER A 129 4.06 5.26 -1.78
N GLU A 130 4.45 3.99 -1.94
CA GLU A 130 3.94 2.87 -1.16
C GLU A 130 4.27 3.02 0.34
N ARG A 131 5.52 3.38 0.70
CA ARG A 131 5.90 3.59 2.11
C ARG A 131 5.08 4.72 2.76
N ILE A 132 4.86 5.83 2.06
CA ILE A 132 4.05 6.94 2.57
C ILE A 132 2.59 6.48 2.76
N SER A 133 2.09 5.66 1.85
CA SER A 133 0.76 5.06 1.99
C SER A 133 0.65 4.15 3.20
N ASP A 134 1.63 3.29 3.44
CA ASP A 134 1.66 2.41 4.61
C ASP A 134 1.63 3.21 5.93
N LEU A 135 2.42 4.29 6.00
CA LEU A 135 2.41 5.20 7.16
C LEU A 135 1.02 5.84 7.37
N CYS A 136 0.35 6.24 6.29
CA CYS A 136 -0.99 6.78 6.35
C CYS A 136 -2.02 5.74 6.87
N VAL A 137 -1.97 4.51 6.37
CA VAL A 137 -2.84 3.41 6.85
C VAL A 137 -2.58 3.13 8.33
N ALA A 138 -1.31 2.92 8.70
CA ALA A 138 -0.91 2.63 10.06
C ALA A 138 -1.34 3.73 11.04
N THR A 139 -1.20 5.00 10.64
CA THR A 139 -1.64 6.15 11.44
C THR A 139 -3.14 6.12 11.71
N VAL A 140 -3.97 5.85 10.69
CA VAL A 140 -5.43 5.79 10.85
C VAL A 140 -5.85 4.60 11.72
N LEU A 141 -5.25 3.44 11.51
CA LEU A 141 -5.54 2.25 12.32
C LEU A 141 -5.12 2.45 13.77
N LEU A 142 -3.95 3.03 14.01
CA LEU A 142 -3.46 3.31 15.36
C LEU A 142 -4.32 4.36 16.07
N GLN A 143 -4.76 5.41 15.37
CA GLN A 143 -5.70 6.40 15.91
C GLN A 143 -7.00 5.72 16.37
N LYS A 144 -7.54 4.79 15.58
CA LYS A 144 -8.75 4.04 15.92
C LYS A 144 -8.52 3.10 17.10
N ALA A 145 -7.41 2.35 17.09
CA ALA A 145 -7.03 1.47 18.18
C ALA A 145 -6.89 2.25 19.50
N TYR A 146 -6.30 3.45 19.46
CA TYR A 146 -6.15 4.33 20.62
C TYR A 146 -7.49 4.79 21.20
N LEU A 147 -8.44 5.16 20.35
CA LEU A 147 -9.79 5.53 20.81
C LEU A 147 -10.55 4.34 21.42
N VAL A 148 -10.42 3.17 20.80
CA VAL A 148 -11.12 1.95 21.21
C VAL A 148 -10.57 1.36 22.52
N THR A 149 -9.28 1.52 22.79
CA THR A 149 -8.61 1.04 24.01
C THR A 149 -8.69 2.03 25.17
N ASN A 150 -9.64 2.96 25.15
CA ASN A 150 -9.80 4.01 26.15
C ASN A 150 -8.49 4.79 26.41
N ARG A 151 -7.79 5.15 25.33
CA ARG A 151 -6.56 5.97 25.36
C ARG A 151 -5.38 5.30 26.07
N ASN A 152 -5.24 3.98 25.91
CA ASN A 152 -4.10 3.26 26.47
C ASN A 152 -2.77 3.78 25.88
N ARG A 153 -1.88 4.27 26.75
CA ARG A 153 -0.57 4.84 26.35
C ARG A 153 0.40 3.80 25.80
N TRP A 154 0.22 2.52 26.08
CA TRP A 154 1.07 1.44 25.55
C TRP A 154 1.12 1.42 24.00
N LEU A 155 0.08 1.92 23.33
CA LEU A 155 0.06 2.02 21.87
C LEU A 155 1.08 3.00 21.28
N PHE A 156 1.57 3.95 22.07
CA PHE A 156 2.63 4.86 21.62
C PHE A 156 3.95 4.14 21.35
N LEU A 157 4.17 2.96 21.93
CA LEU A 157 5.36 2.14 21.63
C LEU A 157 5.37 1.60 20.19
N LEU A 158 4.21 1.51 19.53
CA LEU A 158 4.13 1.08 18.13
C LEU A 158 4.58 2.18 17.15
N ILE A 159 4.48 3.45 17.53
CA ILE A 159 4.85 4.58 16.67
C ILE A 159 6.31 4.53 16.21
N PRO A 160 7.33 4.42 17.11
CA PRO A 160 8.72 4.38 16.67
C PRO A 160 9.00 3.15 15.80
N VAL A 161 8.35 2.01 16.05
CA VAL A 161 8.49 0.80 15.21
C VAL A 161 7.99 1.07 13.80
N ILE A 162 6.80 1.66 13.66
CA ILE A 162 6.20 2.04 12.36
C ILE A 162 7.05 3.09 11.65
N ALA A 163 7.51 4.10 12.39
CA ALA A 163 8.32 5.18 11.85
C ALA A 163 9.70 4.70 11.39
N ALA A 164 10.30 3.72 12.09
CA ALA A 164 11.59 3.14 11.73
C ALA A 164 11.49 2.12 10.59
N SER A 165 10.39 1.36 10.49
CA SER A 165 10.24 0.33 9.44
C SER A 165 10.21 0.94 8.04
N ALA A 166 9.57 2.09 7.86
CA ALA A 166 9.45 2.76 6.57
C ALA A 166 10.82 3.13 5.94
N PRO A 167 11.73 3.87 6.60
CA PRO A 167 13.03 4.23 6.03
C PRO A 167 13.95 3.02 5.85
N ILE A 168 13.89 2.02 6.73
CA ILE A 168 14.69 0.78 6.59
C ILE A 168 14.30 0.05 5.30
N ILE A 169 13.00 -0.19 5.10
CA ILE A 169 12.50 -0.87 3.90
C ILE A 169 12.79 -0.03 2.66
N LEU A 170 12.62 1.30 2.74
CA LEU A 170 12.90 2.21 1.64
C LEU A 170 14.36 2.16 1.21
N TYR A 171 15.29 2.26 2.17
CA TYR A 171 16.73 2.19 1.91
C TYR A 171 17.11 0.90 1.21
N ILE A 172 16.65 -0.25 1.71
CA ILE A 172 16.95 -1.55 1.08
C ILE A 172 16.37 -1.61 -0.34
N SER A 173 15.15 -1.10 -0.54
CA SER A 173 14.50 -1.06 -1.85
C SER A 173 15.26 -0.17 -2.84
N TRP A 174 15.77 0.97 -2.38
CA TRP A 174 16.56 1.88 -3.20
C TRP A 174 17.95 1.34 -3.51
N SER A 175 18.52 0.56 -2.60
CA SER A 175 19.81 -0.11 -2.78
C SER A 175 19.73 -1.37 -3.64
N ALA A 176 18.53 -1.85 -3.97
CA ALA A 176 18.35 -3.05 -4.78
C ALA A 176 18.58 -2.73 -6.27
N PRO A 177 19.30 -3.58 -7.02
CA PRO A 177 19.46 -3.39 -8.46
C PRO A 177 18.11 -3.54 -9.17
N THR A 178 17.79 -2.56 -10.02
CA THR A 178 16.61 -2.57 -10.88
C THR A 178 16.99 -2.95 -12.29
N ILE A 179 16.17 -3.77 -12.95
CA ILE A 179 16.39 -4.19 -14.33
C ILE A 179 15.08 -4.14 -15.12
N MET A 180 15.20 -3.86 -16.42
CA MET A 180 14.13 -4.07 -17.38
C MET A 180 14.24 -5.49 -17.94
N ALA A 181 13.18 -6.28 -17.81
CA ALA A 181 13.11 -7.65 -18.31
C ALA A 181 11.92 -7.83 -19.25
N ILE A 182 12.09 -8.71 -20.25
CA ILE A 182 11.12 -8.97 -21.34
C ILE A 182 9.81 -9.57 -20.84
N GLU A 183 9.83 -10.27 -19.72
CA GLU A 183 8.62 -10.91 -19.19
C GLU A 183 7.85 -9.99 -18.23
N SER A 184 8.55 -9.13 -17.49
CA SER A 184 8.00 -8.41 -16.33
C SER A 184 8.02 -6.90 -16.46
N GLY A 185 8.76 -6.36 -17.42
CA GLY A 185 9.10 -4.95 -17.48
C GLY A 185 10.08 -4.56 -16.39
N CYS A 186 9.83 -3.43 -15.75
CA CYS A 186 10.68 -2.92 -14.69
C CYS A 186 10.50 -3.72 -13.40
N ILE A 187 11.56 -4.39 -12.95
CA ILE A 187 11.61 -5.13 -11.69
C ILE A 187 12.79 -4.68 -10.84
N PHE A 188 12.65 -4.74 -9.52
CA PHE A 188 13.78 -4.59 -8.60
C PHE A 188 14.13 -5.95 -8.00
N VAL A 189 15.41 -6.31 -8.11
CA VAL A 189 15.94 -7.60 -7.64
C VAL A 189 16.34 -7.44 -6.18
N TYR A 190 15.42 -7.78 -5.29
CA TYR A 190 15.60 -7.65 -3.84
C TYR A 190 16.43 -8.79 -3.22
N PRO A 191 17.10 -8.57 -2.08
CA PRO A 191 17.86 -9.61 -1.39
C PRO A 191 16.96 -10.65 -0.68
N LYS A 192 17.48 -11.85 -0.33
CA LYS A 192 16.65 -13.00 0.15
C LYS A 192 15.93 -12.71 1.44
N TYR A 193 16.54 -11.89 2.28
CA TYR A 193 15.96 -11.47 3.54
C TYR A 193 14.90 -10.36 3.39
N PHE A 194 14.76 -9.71 2.23
CA PHE A 194 13.89 -8.53 2.11
C PHE A 194 12.39 -8.84 2.31
N PRO A 195 11.80 -9.87 1.67
CA PRO A 195 10.40 -10.24 1.91
C PRO A 195 10.15 -10.60 3.38
N TRP A 196 11.06 -11.36 3.99
CA TRP A 196 10.99 -11.76 5.39
C TRP A 196 11.15 -10.59 6.36
N LEU A 197 12.05 -9.65 6.06
CA LEU A 197 12.23 -8.44 6.84
C LEU A 197 10.97 -7.58 6.78
N ARG A 198 10.41 -7.38 5.59
CA ARG A 198 9.14 -6.67 5.42
C ARG A 198 8.03 -7.36 6.22
N PHE A 199 7.88 -8.67 6.08
CA PHE A 199 6.90 -9.44 6.84
C PHE A 199 7.12 -9.27 8.35
N GLY A 200 8.36 -9.42 8.83
CA GLY A 200 8.71 -9.28 10.25
C GLY A 200 8.47 -7.88 10.83
N LEU A 201 8.54 -6.82 10.00
CA LEU A 201 8.24 -5.45 10.43
C LEU A 201 6.74 -5.16 10.43
N HIS A 202 5.99 -5.66 9.44
CA HIS A 202 4.56 -5.38 9.29
C HIS A 202 3.65 -6.35 10.07
N ALA A 203 4.02 -7.63 10.17
CA ALA A 203 3.19 -8.66 10.80
C ALA A 203 2.94 -8.42 12.29
N PRO A 204 3.93 -8.07 13.14
CA PRO A 204 3.67 -7.81 14.56
C PRO A 204 2.69 -6.66 14.78
N MET A 205 2.81 -5.59 13.98
CA MET A 205 1.87 -4.48 14.00
C MET A 205 0.46 -4.95 13.61
N ASN A 206 0.33 -5.67 12.48
CA ASN A 206 -0.96 -6.14 12.00
C ASN A 206 -1.61 -7.11 13.01
N ILE A 207 -0.84 -8.01 13.62
CA ILE A 207 -1.31 -8.94 14.66
C ILE A 207 -1.76 -8.18 15.90
N ALA A 208 -0.96 -7.22 16.39
CA ALA A 208 -1.31 -6.42 17.56
C ALA A 208 -2.59 -5.61 17.34
N LEU A 209 -2.70 -4.91 16.21
CA LEU A 209 -3.90 -4.15 15.85
C LEU A 209 -5.12 -5.05 15.69
N THR A 210 -4.96 -6.19 15.00
CA THR A 210 -6.02 -7.20 14.84
C THR A 210 -6.52 -7.69 16.20
N GLY A 211 -5.61 -8.05 17.12
CA GLY A 211 -5.98 -8.46 18.48
C GLY A 211 -6.74 -7.39 19.26
N ILE A 212 -6.33 -6.12 19.15
CA ILE A 212 -7.04 -4.98 19.76
C ILE A 212 -8.45 -4.85 19.20
N PHE A 213 -8.59 -4.89 17.88
CA PHE A 213 -9.91 -4.80 17.24
C PHE A 213 -10.78 -5.99 17.61
N PHE A 214 -10.27 -7.22 17.61
CA PHE A 214 -11.03 -8.41 18.04
C PHE A 214 -11.48 -8.32 19.49
N ASN A 215 -10.61 -7.87 20.41
CA ASN A 215 -11.00 -7.68 21.81
C ASN A 215 -12.10 -6.61 21.93
N ALA A 216 -12.02 -5.52 21.16
CA ALA A 216 -13.06 -4.50 21.14
C ALA A 216 -14.39 -5.02 20.59
N VAL A 217 -14.34 -5.78 19.51
CA VAL A 217 -15.49 -6.51 18.94
C VAL A 217 -16.12 -7.39 20.00
N TYR A 218 -15.32 -8.22 20.66
CA TYR A 218 -15.78 -9.16 21.66
C TYR A 218 -16.47 -8.45 22.84
N ARG A 219 -15.88 -7.35 23.33
CA ARG A 219 -16.47 -6.54 24.40
C ARG A 219 -17.80 -5.91 23.99
N GLN A 220 -17.88 -5.35 22.79
CA GLN A 220 -19.11 -4.73 22.27
C GLN A 220 -20.21 -5.77 22.03
N TRP A 221 -19.85 -6.92 21.48
CA TRP A 221 -20.77 -8.04 21.31
C TRP A 221 -21.37 -8.50 22.64
N LYS A 222 -20.55 -8.62 23.69
CA LYS A 222 -21.01 -9.00 25.04
C LYS A 222 -21.91 -7.94 25.68
N GLN A 223 -21.67 -6.65 25.44
CA GLN A 223 -22.41 -5.55 26.07
C GLN A 223 -23.75 -5.23 25.39
N PHE A 224 -23.79 -5.18 24.05
CA PHE A 224 -24.94 -4.65 23.31
C PHE A 224 -25.82 -5.74 22.66
N GLY A 225 -25.42 -7.01 22.74
CA GLY A 225 -26.12 -8.11 22.08
C GLY A 225 -26.02 -8.07 20.55
N SER A 226 -26.60 -9.08 19.89
CA SER A 226 -26.38 -9.33 18.45
C SER A 226 -26.93 -8.25 17.52
N ARG A 227 -28.06 -7.61 17.84
CA ARG A 227 -28.75 -6.64 16.96
C ARG A 227 -28.01 -5.30 16.85
N ALA A 228 -27.57 -4.74 17.98
CA ALA A 228 -26.76 -3.53 17.99
C ALA A 228 -25.34 -3.79 17.43
N TRP A 229 -24.84 -5.01 17.65
CA TRP A 229 -23.57 -5.46 17.07
C TRP A 229 -23.61 -5.48 15.54
N GLU A 230 -24.65 -6.03 14.92
CA GLU A 230 -24.78 -6.07 13.47
C GLU A 230 -24.68 -4.66 12.85
N GLN A 231 -25.27 -3.67 13.52
CA GLN A 231 -25.24 -2.30 13.04
C GLN A 231 -23.92 -1.57 13.32
N LEU A 232 -23.10 -2.04 14.27
CA LEU A 232 -21.78 -1.45 14.58
C LEU A 232 -20.66 -2.11 13.76
N ALA A 233 -20.75 -3.43 13.54
CA ALA A 233 -19.82 -4.20 12.73
C ALA A 233 -19.77 -3.69 11.28
N LYS A 234 -20.95 -3.37 10.70
CA LYS A 234 -21.12 -2.90 9.32
C LYS A 234 -20.44 -1.55 9.00
N GLU A 235 -19.88 -0.83 9.99
CA GLU A 235 -19.63 0.61 9.81
C GLU A 235 -18.18 1.06 9.81
N GLY A 236 -17.28 0.22 10.29
CA GLY A 236 -15.87 0.59 10.29
C GLY A 236 -14.96 -0.51 10.77
N ILE A 237 -15.44 -1.35 11.68
CA ILE A 237 -14.68 -2.50 12.18
C ILE A 237 -14.47 -3.52 11.06
N GLN A 238 -15.51 -3.86 10.30
CA GLN A 238 -15.38 -4.80 9.18
C GLN A 238 -14.39 -4.30 8.12
N ILE A 239 -14.45 -3.01 7.74
CA ILE A 239 -13.53 -2.44 6.75
C ILE A 239 -12.09 -2.39 7.31
N GLY A 240 -11.92 -2.03 8.59
CA GLY A 240 -10.62 -2.03 9.23
C GLY A 240 -10.00 -3.43 9.33
N LEU A 241 -10.80 -4.43 9.67
CA LEU A 241 -10.38 -5.83 9.70
C LEU A 241 -10.06 -6.36 8.30
N LEU A 242 -10.87 -6.00 7.30
CA LEU A 242 -10.61 -6.35 5.90
C LEU A 242 -9.29 -5.75 5.39
N MET A 243 -9.00 -4.51 5.77
CA MET A 243 -7.73 -3.84 5.45
C MET A 243 -6.53 -4.55 6.11
N LEU A 244 -6.65 -4.91 7.39
CA LEU A 244 -5.61 -5.68 8.10
C LEU A 244 -5.40 -7.07 7.49
N LEU A 245 -6.48 -7.75 7.13
CA LEU A 245 -6.43 -9.07 6.49
C LEU A 245 -5.81 -8.98 5.09
N SER A 246 -6.17 -7.99 4.28
CA SER A 246 -5.56 -7.74 2.96
C SER A 246 -4.05 -7.57 3.08
N ASN A 247 -3.60 -6.68 3.97
CA ASN A 247 -2.19 -6.40 4.18
C ASN A 247 -1.45 -7.65 4.69
N PHE A 248 -2.04 -8.41 5.61
CA PHE A 248 -1.47 -9.66 6.11
C PHE A 248 -1.32 -10.72 5.01
N LEU A 249 -2.37 -10.94 4.20
CA LEU A 249 -2.33 -11.90 3.09
C LEU A 249 -1.34 -11.47 2.00
N CYS A 250 -1.28 -10.18 1.69
CA CYS A 250 -0.29 -9.63 0.77
C CYS A 250 1.14 -9.88 1.28
N ALA A 251 1.42 -9.54 2.54
CA ALA A 251 2.73 -9.76 3.15
C ALA A 251 3.11 -11.25 3.16
N PHE A 252 2.13 -12.14 3.41
CA PHE A 252 2.32 -13.58 3.33
C PHE A 252 2.68 -14.02 1.91
N PHE A 253 1.91 -13.64 0.89
CA PHE A 253 2.20 -14.02 -0.51
C PHE A 253 3.57 -13.53 -1.00
N ILE A 254 3.99 -12.35 -0.54
CA ILE A 254 5.32 -11.82 -0.84
C ILE A 254 6.42 -12.59 -0.11
N ALA A 255 6.24 -12.88 1.19
CA ALA A 255 7.24 -13.60 1.99
C ALA A 255 7.51 -15.01 1.46
N PHE A 256 6.47 -15.68 0.97
CA PHE A 256 6.56 -17.02 0.40
C PHE A 256 6.85 -17.03 -1.11
N GLU A 257 7.07 -15.86 -1.73
CA GLU A 257 7.33 -15.71 -3.17
C GLU A 257 6.38 -16.57 -4.03
N VAL A 258 5.07 -16.53 -3.75
CA VAL A 258 4.06 -17.42 -4.39
C VAL A 258 4.09 -17.37 -5.93
N LEU A 259 4.46 -16.22 -6.50
CA LEU A 259 4.63 -16.00 -7.94
C LEU A 259 6.09 -15.70 -8.32
N GLY A 260 7.05 -16.13 -7.50
CA GLY A 260 8.46 -15.77 -7.64
C GLY A 260 8.67 -14.27 -7.47
N VAL A 261 9.49 -13.66 -8.33
CA VAL A 261 9.81 -12.22 -8.26
C VAL A 261 8.58 -11.34 -8.50
N TYR A 262 7.58 -11.84 -9.25
CA TYR A 262 6.32 -11.12 -9.49
C TYR A 262 5.45 -10.97 -8.26
N SER A 263 5.71 -11.69 -7.18
CA SER A 263 4.98 -11.55 -5.92
C SER A 263 5.00 -10.09 -5.42
N ILE A 264 6.01 -9.32 -5.81
CA ILE A 264 6.09 -7.89 -5.51
C ILE A 264 4.91 -7.08 -6.05
N MET A 265 4.26 -7.52 -7.13
CA MET A 265 3.07 -6.86 -7.68
C MET A 265 1.88 -6.90 -6.71
N PHE A 266 1.86 -7.85 -5.76
CA PHE A 266 0.87 -7.85 -4.69
C PHE A 266 0.99 -6.59 -3.81
N ASN A 267 2.16 -5.97 -3.68
CA ASN A 267 2.28 -4.69 -2.96
C ASN A 267 1.52 -3.57 -3.67
N LEU A 268 1.61 -3.49 -4.99
CA LEU A 268 0.88 -2.49 -5.77
C LEU A 268 -0.63 -2.73 -5.67
N ALA A 269 -1.06 -3.98 -5.75
CA ALA A 269 -2.47 -4.36 -5.58
C ALA A 269 -2.97 -4.01 -4.18
N ASP A 270 -2.24 -4.38 -3.12
CA ASP A 270 -2.59 -4.07 -1.74
C ASP A 270 -2.61 -2.56 -1.49
N TRP A 271 -1.69 -1.80 -2.09
CA TRP A 271 -1.70 -0.34 -2.02
C TRP A 271 -3.00 0.25 -2.60
N CYS A 272 -3.39 -0.18 -3.80
CA CYS A 272 -4.64 0.24 -4.44
C CYS A 272 -5.88 -0.13 -3.58
N ILE A 273 -5.92 -1.37 -3.08
CA ILE A 273 -6.99 -1.89 -2.23
C ILE A 273 -7.07 -1.10 -0.92
N CYS A 274 -5.95 -0.92 -0.22
CA CYS A 274 -5.87 -0.19 1.03
C CYS A 274 -6.29 1.28 0.86
N SER A 275 -5.85 1.96 -0.21
CA SER A 275 -6.27 3.33 -0.50
C SER A 275 -7.79 3.43 -0.68
N PHE A 276 -8.37 2.52 -1.46
CA PHE A 276 -9.81 2.46 -1.67
C PHE A 276 -10.57 2.17 -0.36
N LEU A 277 -10.16 1.15 0.39
CA LEU A 277 -10.77 0.76 1.66
C LEU A 277 -10.68 1.88 2.70
N LEU A 278 -9.58 2.63 2.73
CA LEU A 278 -9.40 3.76 3.65
C LEU A 278 -10.40 4.88 3.36
N VAL A 279 -10.55 5.27 2.09
CA VAL A 279 -11.53 6.28 1.67
C VAL A 279 -12.95 5.83 1.99
N MET A 280 -13.27 4.55 1.77
CA MET A 280 -14.58 3.98 2.10
C MET A 280 -14.84 3.98 3.61
N HIS A 281 -13.84 3.60 4.41
CA HIS A 281 -13.92 3.62 5.88
C HIS A 281 -14.23 5.02 6.43
N VAL A 282 -13.49 6.04 5.96
CA VAL A 282 -13.66 7.43 6.42
C VAL A 282 -14.97 8.04 5.91
N SER A 283 -15.41 7.66 4.70
CA SER A 283 -16.68 8.11 4.13
C SER A 283 -17.90 7.50 4.82
N GLY A 284 -17.87 6.20 5.11
CA GLY A 284 -18.94 5.48 5.80
C GLY A 284 -19.26 6.06 7.19
N SER A 285 -18.21 6.49 7.91
CA SER A 285 -18.31 7.14 9.22
C SER A 285 -19.17 8.43 9.23
N LYS A 286 -19.49 9.05 8.07
CA LYS A 286 -20.26 10.32 7.99
C LYS A 286 -21.78 10.15 7.99
N ARG A 287 -22.33 9.06 7.44
CA ARG A 287 -23.79 8.91 7.32
C ARG A 287 -24.48 8.91 8.68
N LYS A 288 -23.77 8.51 9.74
CA LYS A 288 -24.35 8.31 11.07
C LYS A 288 -24.41 9.50 12.01
N THR A 289 -23.43 10.43 11.98
CA THR A 289 -23.51 11.60 12.88
C THR A 289 -24.78 12.41 12.61
N ARG A 290 -25.24 12.45 11.36
CA ARG A 290 -26.51 13.10 10.98
C ARG A 290 -27.76 12.33 11.42
N MET A 291 -27.70 11.01 11.58
CA MET A 291 -28.87 10.20 11.93
C MET A 291 -29.11 10.25 13.45
N TYR A 292 -28.06 10.14 14.26
CA TYR A 292 -28.16 10.30 15.72
C TYR A 292 -28.55 11.71 16.15
N GLN A 293 -28.20 12.73 15.37
CA GLN A 293 -28.57 14.12 15.69
C GLN A 293 -30.04 14.44 15.32
N LYS A 294 -30.71 13.60 14.52
CA LYS A 294 -32.11 13.79 14.12
C LYS A 294 -33.11 13.06 14.99
N THR A 295 -32.68 12.08 15.78
CA THR A 295 -33.55 11.45 16.77
C THR A 295 -33.50 12.30 18.02
N PRO A 296 -34.57 13.03 18.40
CA PRO A 296 -34.60 13.71 19.68
C PRO A 296 -34.31 12.66 20.77
N PRO A 297 -33.49 13.00 21.79
CA PRO A 297 -33.26 12.07 22.88
C PRO A 297 -34.63 11.61 23.40
N PRO A 298 -34.82 10.30 23.66
CA PRO A 298 -36.05 9.85 24.29
C PRO A 298 -36.21 10.70 25.55
N ILE A 299 -37.30 11.48 25.58
CA ILE A 299 -37.70 12.23 26.76
C ILE A 299 -37.71 11.17 27.86
N ARG A 300 -36.78 11.27 28.82
CA ARG A 300 -36.87 10.48 30.05
C ARG A 300 -38.24 10.85 30.60
N ALA A 301 -39.21 9.98 30.41
CA ALA A 301 -40.39 9.98 31.25
C ALA A 301 -39.82 9.82 32.65
N GLU A 302 -39.82 10.91 33.42
CA GLU A 302 -39.62 10.87 34.86
C GLU A 302 -40.62 9.84 35.37
N ILE A 303 -40.11 8.67 35.74
CA ILE A 303 -40.83 7.76 36.60
C ILE A 303 -40.81 8.46 37.96
N GLN A 304 -41.76 9.38 38.14
CA GLN A 304 -42.28 9.74 39.45
C GLN A 304 -43.01 8.50 39.97
N SER A 305 -42.27 7.63 40.66
CA SER A 305 -42.86 6.62 41.54
C SER A 305 -42.54 7.01 42.99
N TYR A 306 -43.61 7.42 43.66
CA TYR A 306 -43.87 7.45 45.10
C TYR A 306 -43.13 6.39 45.92
#